data_AF-A0A2D4ELF3-F1
#
_entry.id   AF-A0A2D4ELF3-F1
#
_cell.length_a   1.000
_cell.length_b   1.000
_cell.length_c   1.000
_cell.angle_alpha   90.00
_cell.angle_beta   90.00
_cell.angle_gamma   90.00
#
_symmetry.space_group_name_H-M   'P 1'
#
loop_
_entity.id
_entity.type
_entity.pdbx_description
1 polymer ?
#
loop_
_entity_poly.entity_id
_entity_poly.type
_entity_poly.pdbx_seq_one_letter_code
_entity_poly.pdbx_strand_id
1 'polypeptide(L)'
;LALCAHWASPFASIAAAAVSSSSSSSFPPFFSNFSTVSSSRGAAAAAMPEKRPFERLPTEVRPINYGLCLKPDLIDFTFEGKLEAAVEVKQSTNQIVMNCADIDIITASYAPEGDEEIHATGFNYQNEDEKVTLSFPSTLQKGKIV
;
A
#
# COMPACT_ATOMS: atom_id res chain seq x y z
N LEU A 1 -2.40 -15.78 -14.64
CA LEU A 1 -1.77 -15.39 -13.34
C LEU A 1 -1.64 -16.57 -12.37
N ALA A 2 -0.63 -17.43 -12.52
CA ALA A 2 -0.38 -18.55 -11.60
C ALA A 2 0.74 -18.19 -10.61
N LEU A 3 0.38 -18.08 -9.33
CA LEU A 3 1.17 -17.51 -8.26
C LEU A 3 1.60 -18.62 -7.28
N CYS A 4 2.90 -18.94 -7.21
CA CYS A 4 3.50 -19.87 -6.24
C CYS A 4 4.58 -19.23 -5.34
N ALA A 5 4.28 -18.86 -4.08
CA ALA A 5 5.26 -18.33 -3.12
C ALA A 5 5.41 -19.28 -1.96
N HIS A 6 6.68 -19.54 -1.68
CA HIS A 6 7.16 -19.86 -0.36
C HIS A 6 7.36 -18.56 0.42
N TRP A 7 6.90 -18.54 1.67
CA TRP A 7 7.12 -17.45 2.60
C TRP A 7 8.10 -17.88 3.70
N ALA A 8 9.04 -17.00 4.03
CA ALA A 8 9.72 -16.97 5.32
C ALA A 8 10.11 -15.52 5.59
N SER A 9 9.61 -14.94 6.68
CA SER A 9 10.01 -13.61 7.15
C SER A 9 10.36 -13.67 8.62
N PRO A 10 11.56 -13.20 9.02
CA PRO A 10 11.79 -12.75 10.38
C PRO A 10 11.92 -11.23 10.43
N PHE A 11 11.13 -10.69 11.36
CA PHE A 11 11.09 -9.33 11.88
C PHE A 11 12.48 -8.84 12.34
N ALA A 12 12.89 -7.62 11.98
CA ALA A 12 14.02 -6.96 12.66
C ALA A 12 13.89 -5.43 12.67
N SER A 13 14.10 -4.91 13.88
CA SER A 13 13.83 -3.55 14.36
C SER A 13 14.64 -2.42 13.76
N ILE A 14 13.97 -1.27 13.81
CA ILE A 14 14.43 0.12 13.67
C ILE A 14 15.60 0.45 14.60
N ALA A 15 16.59 1.19 14.07
CA ALA A 15 17.53 1.98 14.86
C ALA A 15 17.71 3.39 14.24
N ALA A 16 17.61 4.39 15.11
CA ALA A 16 17.53 5.82 14.81
C ALA A 16 18.87 6.44 14.37
N ALA A 17 18.80 7.52 13.59
CA ALA A 17 19.93 8.33 13.14
C ALA A 17 19.71 9.84 13.36
N ALA A 18 20.83 10.57 13.34
CA ALA A 18 21.10 12.03 13.36
C ALA A 18 21.48 12.59 14.76
N VAL A 19 22.75 12.96 15.04
CA VAL A 19 23.70 13.98 14.51
C VAL A 19 23.51 15.40 15.10
N SER A 20 24.52 15.77 15.90
CA SER A 20 25.23 17.06 16.13
C SER A 20 24.48 18.39 15.87
N SER A 21 24.63 19.46 16.68
CA SER A 21 25.87 20.26 16.82
C SER A 21 25.70 21.40 17.86
N SER A 22 26.84 21.85 18.39
CA SER A 22 27.09 22.88 19.41
C SER A 22 26.76 24.34 19.02
N SER A 23 26.54 25.23 20.00
CA SER A 23 27.16 26.57 20.11
C SER A 23 26.79 27.33 21.40
N SER A 24 27.79 27.98 21.99
CA SER A 24 27.81 28.85 23.19
C SER A 24 27.03 30.17 22.99
N SER A 25 26.61 31.00 23.96
CA SER A 25 27.28 31.51 25.17
C SER A 25 26.36 32.50 25.93
N SER A 26 26.64 32.65 27.23
CA SER A 26 26.51 33.84 28.11
C SER A 26 25.15 34.50 28.43
N PHE A 27 24.83 34.41 29.73
CA PHE A 27 23.97 35.26 30.59
C PHE A 27 24.50 36.72 30.68
N PRO A 28 23.78 37.75 31.26
CA PRO A 28 23.10 37.67 32.56
C PRO A 28 21.87 38.63 32.75
N PRO A 29 21.48 39.09 33.97
CA PRO A 29 20.12 38.87 34.50
C PRO A 29 19.31 40.17 34.75
N PHE A 30 17.98 40.15 34.75
CA PHE A 30 17.21 41.14 35.54
C PHE A 30 15.73 40.75 35.72
N PHE A 31 15.11 41.36 36.72
CA PHE A 31 14.03 40.87 37.58
C PHE A 31 12.58 40.92 37.03
N SER A 32 11.76 40.05 37.67
CA SER A 32 10.33 40.18 38.01
C SER A 32 9.27 40.26 36.90
N ASN A 33 8.31 39.32 36.87
CA ASN A 33 7.14 39.41 37.75
C ASN A 33 6.28 38.12 37.76
N PHE A 34 5.68 37.88 38.92
CA PHE A 34 4.82 36.75 39.26
C PHE A 34 3.50 36.82 38.49
N SER A 35 3.04 35.71 37.91
CA SER A 35 1.67 35.59 37.38
C SER A 35 1.10 34.24 37.79
N THR A 36 0.28 34.31 38.84
CA THR A 36 -0.92 33.51 39.13
C THR A 36 -1.07 32.18 38.39
N VAL A 37 -0.92 31.08 39.14
CA VAL A 37 -1.55 29.79 38.82
C VAL A 37 -3.05 30.01 38.65
N SER A 38 -3.54 29.87 37.42
CA SER A 38 -4.96 29.66 37.15
C SER A 38 -5.11 28.23 36.66
N SER A 39 -5.42 27.35 37.61
CA SER A 39 -5.97 26.03 37.33
C SER A 39 -7.37 26.25 36.74
N SER A 40 -7.49 26.12 35.42
CA SER A 40 -8.77 25.89 34.77
C SER A 40 -8.70 24.59 33.96
N ARG A 41 -9.27 23.59 34.60
CA ARG A 41 -9.83 22.32 34.12
C ARG A 41 -9.75 22.12 32.61
N GLY A 42 -9.15 20.99 32.25
CA GLY A 42 -9.10 20.51 30.88
C GLY A 42 -10.46 20.49 30.21
N ALA A 43 -10.47 20.99 28.98
CA ALA A 43 -11.17 20.34 27.90
C ALA A 43 -10.07 19.86 26.95
N ALA A 44 -9.61 18.63 27.16
CA ALA A 44 -9.01 17.89 26.06
C ALA A 44 -10.13 17.73 25.04
N ALA A 45 -10.19 18.65 24.09
CA ALA A 45 -10.90 18.41 22.85
C ALA A 45 -10.24 17.16 22.27
N ALA A 46 -10.90 16.02 22.47
CA ALA A 46 -10.56 14.80 21.78
C ALA A 46 -10.71 15.13 20.29
N ALA A 47 -9.59 15.52 19.67
CA ALA A 47 -9.49 15.63 18.23
C ALA A 47 -9.81 14.23 17.72
N MET A 48 -11.03 14.04 17.24
CA MET A 48 -11.35 12.85 16.47
C MET A 48 -10.32 12.81 15.35
N PRO A 49 -9.54 11.72 15.20
CA PRO A 49 -8.66 11.60 14.05
C PRO A 49 -9.50 11.82 12.81
N GLU A 50 -9.10 12.79 11.98
CA GLU A 50 -9.81 13.12 10.75
C GLU A 50 -10.11 11.82 10.00
N LYS A 51 -11.39 11.62 9.68
CA LYS A 51 -11.80 10.45 8.91
C LYS A 51 -11.08 10.52 7.57
N ARG A 52 -10.20 9.55 7.30
CA ARG A 52 -9.49 9.46 6.03
C ARG A 52 -10.48 9.62 4.88
N PRO A 53 -10.22 10.53 3.92
CA PRO A 53 -11.12 10.74 2.81
C PRO A 53 -11.27 9.43 2.04
N PHE A 54 -12.51 9.05 1.73
CA PHE A 54 -12.77 7.84 0.98
C PHE A 54 -12.32 8.03 -0.47
N GLU A 55 -11.32 7.25 -0.89
CA GLU A 55 -10.78 7.30 -2.25
C GLU A 55 -11.24 6.09 -3.07
N ARG A 56 -11.72 6.34 -4.29
CA ARG A 56 -12.12 5.30 -5.24
C ARG A 56 -10.89 4.85 -6.03
N LEU A 57 -10.89 3.58 -6.45
CA LEU A 57 -9.91 3.12 -7.42
C LEU A 57 -10.03 3.86 -8.77
N PRO A 58 -8.92 4.01 -9.51
CA PRO A 58 -8.93 4.57 -10.86
C PRO A 58 -9.91 3.84 -11.78
N THR A 59 -10.59 4.58 -12.65
CA THR A 59 -11.57 4.02 -13.61
C THR A 59 -10.95 3.59 -14.95
N GLU A 60 -9.61 3.62 -15.05
CA GLU A 60 -8.84 3.34 -16.25
C GLU A 60 -8.93 1.87 -16.69
N VAL A 61 -9.00 0.97 -15.72
CA VAL A 61 -9.07 -0.48 -15.92
C VAL A 61 -10.34 -1.00 -15.24
N ARG A 62 -11.20 -1.66 -16.02
CA ARG A 62 -12.47 -2.19 -15.54
C ARG A 62 -12.47 -3.71 -15.60
N PRO A 63 -12.72 -4.44 -14.50
CA PRO A 63 -12.87 -5.88 -14.57
C PRO A 63 -14.15 -6.29 -15.29
N ILE A 64 -14.06 -7.36 -16.09
CA ILE A 64 -15.15 -8.00 -16.83
C ILE A 64 -15.53 -9.31 -16.13
N ASN A 65 -14.54 -10.16 -15.86
CA ASN A 65 -14.74 -11.48 -15.28
C ASN A 65 -13.57 -11.87 -14.37
N TYR A 66 -13.84 -12.67 -13.36
CA TYR A 66 -12.84 -13.21 -12.44
C TYR A 66 -12.94 -14.73 -12.42
N GLY A 67 -11.84 -15.39 -12.78
CA GLY A 67 -11.59 -16.80 -12.50
C GLY A 67 -10.79 -16.92 -11.21
N LEU A 68 -11.43 -17.33 -10.13
CA LEU A 68 -10.79 -17.51 -8.82
C LEU A 68 -10.73 -19.00 -8.49
N CYS A 69 -9.53 -19.50 -8.22
CA CYS A 69 -9.29 -20.83 -7.69
C CYS A 69 -8.58 -20.67 -6.33
N LEU A 70 -9.19 -21.16 -5.27
CA LEU A 70 -8.58 -21.19 -3.93
C LEU A 70 -8.47 -22.64 -3.47
N LYS A 71 -7.31 -22.98 -2.93
CA LYS A 71 -6.96 -24.24 -2.31
C LYS A 71 -6.60 -23.95 -0.86
N PRO A 72 -7.57 -24.03 0.06
CA PRO A 72 -7.30 -23.89 1.48
C PRO A 72 -6.53 -25.10 1.99
N ASP A 73 -5.52 -24.86 2.82
CA ASP A 73 -4.83 -25.85 3.63
C ASP A 73 -5.33 -25.74 5.08
N LEU A 74 -6.03 -26.77 5.55
CA LEU A 74 -6.60 -26.81 6.90
C LEU A 74 -5.62 -27.33 7.96
N ILE A 75 -4.44 -27.80 7.56
CA ILE A 75 -3.38 -28.24 8.46
C ILE A 75 -2.53 -27.04 8.86
N ASP A 76 -2.08 -26.29 7.85
CA ASP A 76 -1.23 -25.11 8.04
C ASP A 76 -2.04 -23.81 8.20
N PHE A 77 -3.37 -23.87 8.05
CA PHE A 77 -4.28 -22.72 8.07
C PHE A 77 -3.89 -21.64 7.04
N THR A 78 -3.43 -22.07 5.87
CA THR A 78 -3.03 -21.21 4.75
C THR A 78 -4.00 -21.36 3.57
N PHE A 79 -3.89 -20.47 2.59
CA PHE A 79 -4.61 -20.60 1.33
C PHE A 79 -3.64 -20.37 0.17
N GLU A 80 -3.65 -21.28 -0.79
CA GLU A 80 -2.97 -21.09 -2.08
C GLU A 80 -4.04 -20.81 -3.14
N GLY A 81 -3.78 -19.92 -4.07
CA GLY A 81 -4.80 -19.59 -5.06
C GLY A 81 -4.26 -18.96 -6.33
N LYS A 82 -5.11 -19.04 -7.36
CA LYS A 82 -4.91 -18.46 -8.67
C LYS A 82 -6.06 -17.53 -8.96
N LEU A 83 -5.76 -16.28 -9.32
CA LEU A 83 -6.72 -15.27 -9.75
C LEU A 83 -6.44 -14.91 -11.20
N GLU A 84 -7.39 -15.18 -12.09
CA GLU A 84 -7.42 -14.74 -13.48
C GLU A 84 -8.47 -13.63 -13.60
N ALA A 85 -8.05 -12.42 -13.96
CA ALA A 85 -8.95 -11.28 -14.05
C ALA A 85 -8.99 -10.80 -15.51
N ALA A 86 -10.10 -11.06 -16.19
CA ALA A 86 -10.35 -10.45 -17.49
C ALA A 86 -10.73 -8.99 -17.28
N VAL A 87 -9.98 -8.07 -17.89
CA VAL A 87 -10.11 -6.63 -17.69
C VAL A 87 -10.24 -5.89 -19.02
N GLU A 88 -10.99 -4.79 -19.00
CA GLU A 88 -11.12 -3.82 -20.08
C GLU A 88 -10.31 -2.57 -19.73
N VAL A 89 -9.28 -2.30 -20.52
CA VAL A 89 -8.44 -1.10 -20.39
C VAL A 89 -9.08 0.02 -21.21
N LYS A 90 -9.65 1.01 -20.53
CA LYS A 90 -10.25 2.20 -21.17
C LYS A 90 -9.19 3.22 -21.56
N GLN A 91 -8.13 3.32 -20.76
CA GLN A 91 -7.02 4.24 -20.96
C GLN A 91 -5.70 3.50 -20.90
N SER A 92 -4.81 3.79 -21.86
CA SER A 92 -3.50 3.17 -21.91
C SER A 92 -2.71 3.49 -20.65
N THR A 93 -2.28 2.47 -19.93
CA THR A 93 -1.63 2.59 -18.63
C THR A 93 -0.56 1.53 -18.47
N ASN A 94 0.49 1.83 -17.72
CA ASN A 94 1.58 0.90 -17.40
C ASN A 94 1.46 0.31 -15.99
N GLN A 95 0.39 0.67 -15.28
CA GLN A 95 0.18 0.28 -13.90
C GLN A 95 -1.28 -0.09 -13.66
N ILE A 96 -1.50 -1.18 -12.93
CA ILE A 96 -2.83 -1.61 -12.51
C ILE A 96 -2.89 -1.52 -10.99
N VAL A 97 -3.85 -0.75 -10.48
CA VAL A 97 -4.12 -0.65 -9.04
C VAL A 97 -5.32 -1.53 -8.72
N MET A 98 -5.15 -2.42 -7.76
CA MET A 98 -6.24 -3.28 -7.25
C MET A 98 -6.22 -3.33 -5.72
N ASN A 99 -7.34 -3.70 -5.13
CA ASN A 99 -7.40 -3.92 -3.69
C ASN A 99 -6.66 -5.21 -3.33
N CYS A 100 -5.88 -5.15 -2.27
CA CYS A 100 -5.09 -6.26 -1.75
C CYS A 100 -4.92 -6.07 -0.25
N ALA A 101 -5.37 -7.04 0.54
CA ALA A 101 -5.21 -7.07 1.99
C ALA A 101 -4.78 -8.48 2.39
N ASP A 102 -3.70 -8.57 3.17
CA ASP A 102 -3.17 -9.83 3.72
C ASP A 102 -2.92 -10.93 2.66
N ILE A 103 -2.50 -10.52 1.45
CA ILE A 103 -2.18 -11.43 0.34
C ILE A 103 -0.81 -11.08 -0.22
N ASP A 104 0.06 -12.09 -0.32
CA ASP A 104 1.35 -11.99 -0.98
C ASP A 104 1.22 -12.34 -2.47
N ILE A 105 1.50 -11.36 -3.33
CA ILE A 105 1.63 -11.54 -4.78
C ILE A 105 3.06 -11.96 -5.10
N ILE A 106 3.11 -13.13 -5.71
CA ILE A 106 4.24 -13.97 -6.06
C ILE A 106 4.63 -13.73 -7.52
N THR A 107 3.66 -13.87 -8.43
CA THR A 107 3.84 -13.61 -9.86
C THR A 107 2.64 -12.83 -10.37
N ALA A 108 2.88 -11.86 -11.24
CA ALA A 108 1.79 -11.26 -11.97
C ALA A 108 2.18 -11.14 -13.43
N SER A 109 1.19 -11.36 -14.26
CA SER A 109 1.37 -11.38 -15.70
C SER A 109 0.10 -10.92 -16.37
N TYR A 110 0.28 -10.31 -17.54
CA TYR A 110 -0.81 -9.90 -18.39
C TYR A 110 -0.61 -10.52 -19.78
N ALA A 111 -1.69 -11.00 -20.37
CA ALA A 111 -1.70 -11.62 -21.70
C ALA A 111 -2.71 -10.88 -22.59
N PRO A 112 -2.27 -10.07 -23.55
CA PRO A 112 -3.16 -9.55 -24.59
C PRO A 112 -3.67 -10.70 -25.48
N GLU A 113 -4.85 -10.53 -26.07
CA GLU A 113 -5.39 -11.48 -27.04
C GLU A 113 -4.50 -11.51 -28.29
N GLY A 114 -3.62 -12.52 -28.38
CA GLY A 114 -2.75 -12.77 -29.53
C GLY A 114 -1.27 -12.41 -29.35
N ASP A 115 -0.86 -11.94 -28.17
CA ASP A 115 0.52 -11.54 -27.87
C ASP A 115 1.14 -12.42 -26.76
N GLU A 116 2.44 -12.26 -26.53
CA GLU A 116 3.17 -12.95 -25.47
C GLU A 116 2.78 -12.46 -24.06
N GLU A 117 2.86 -13.36 -23.09
CA GLU A 117 2.62 -13.06 -21.67
C GLU A 117 3.71 -12.13 -21.14
N ILE A 118 3.32 -10.98 -20.61
CA ILE A 118 4.25 -9.99 -20.07
C ILE A 118 4.15 -9.98 -18.55
N HIS A 119 5.29 -10.21 -17.89
CA HIS A 119 5.39 -10.20 -16.44
C HIS A 119 5.44 -8.79 -15.86
N ALA A 120 4.85 -8.62 -14.68
CA ALA A 120 4.98 -7.40 -13.90
C ALA A 120 6.44 -7.22 -13.42
N THR A 121 6.93 -5.99 -13.47
CA THR A 121 8.27 -5.61 -13.01
C THR A 121 8.33 -5.35 -11.51
N GLY A 122 7.19 -5.09 -10.86
CA GLY A 122 7.16 -4.87 -9.43
C GLY A 122 5.76 -4.77 -8.85
N PHE A 123 5.69 -5.02 -7.54
CA PHE A 123 4.49 -4.94 -6.71
C PHE A 123 4.73 -3.89 -5.64
N ASN A 124 3.93 -2.82 -5.65
CA ASN A 124 3.97 -1.80 -4.61
C ASN A 124 2.75 -1.94 -3.71
N TYR A 125 2.98 -2.39 -2.47
CA TYR A 125 1.94 -2.62 -1.47
C TYR A 125 1.71 -1.37 -0.63
N GLN A 126 0.45 -0.95 -0.58
CA GLN A 126 -0.05 0.15 0.25
C GLN A 126 -0.96 -0.45 1.32
N ASN A 127 -0.35 -1.06 2.35
CA ASN A 127 -1.08 -1.79 3.39
C ASN A 127 -2.07 -0.91 4.17
N GLU A 128 -1.77 0.38 4.35
CA GLU A 128 -2.68 1.31 5.04
C GLU A 128 -3.98 1.56 4.26
N ASP A 129 -3.91 1.48 2.93
CA ASP A 129 -5.02 1.73 2.02
C ASP A 129 -5.59 0.44 1.42
N GLU A 130 -5.08 -0.73 1.82
CA GLU A 130 -5.46 -2.06 1.32
C GLU A 130 -5.38 -2.14 -0.23
N LYS A 131 -4.31 -1.55 -0.79
CA LYS A 131 -4.08 -1.48 -2.24
C LYS A 131 -2.75 -2.08 -2.63
N VAL A 132 -2.68 -2.58 -3.85
CA VAL A 132 -1.43 -2.96 -4.51
C VAL A 132 -1.41 -2.37 -5.92
N THR A 133 -0.24 -1.85 -6.30
CA THR A 133 0.03 -1.38 -7.66
C THR A 133 0.95 -2.36 -8.36
N LEU A 134 0.46 -2.95 -9.44
CA LEU A 134 1.23 -3.82 -10.34
C LEU A 134 1.83 -2.96 -11.45
N SER A 135 3.15 -2.91 -11.54
CA SER A 135 3.86 -2.18 -12.59
C SER A 135 4.24 -3.12 -13.73
N PHE A 136 4.04 -2.69 -14.97
CA PHE A 136 4.37 -3.46 -16.16
C PHE A 136 5.47 -2.76 -16.98
N PRO A 137 6.34 -3.52 -17.67
CA PRO A 137 7.37 -2.96 -18.53
C PRO A 137 6.81 -2.43 -19.86
N SER A 138 5.65 -2.93 -20.27
CA SER A 138 4.96 -2.53 -21.50
C SER A 138 3.68 -1.78 -21.17
N THR A 139 3.35 -0.77 -21.97
CA THR A 139 2.10 -0.01 -21.83
C THR A 139 0.92 -0.87 -22.28
N LEU A 140 -0.03 -1.09 -21.36
CA LEU A 140 -1.27 -1.79 -21.65
C LEU A 140 -2.08 -0.98 -22.65
N GLN A 141 -2.35 -1.57 -23.81
CA GLN A 141 -3.15 -0.93 -24.85
C GLN A 141 -4.62 -0.93 -24.45
N LYS A 142 -5.37 0.03 -25.01
CA LYS A 142 -6.82 0.07 -24.83
C LYS A 142 -7.43 -1.18 -25.47
N GLY A 143 -8.30 -1.87 -24.75
CA GLY A 143 -8.93 -3.09 -25.25
C GLY A 143 -9.32 -4.05 -24.13
N LYS A 144 -9.79 -5.23 -24.52
CA LYS A 144 -10.06 -6.32 -23.60
C LYS A 144 -8.81 -7.18 -23.45
N ILE A 145 -8.52 -7.57 -22.23
CA ILE A 145 -7.41 -8.42 -21.84
C ILE A 145 -8.01 -9.56 -21.01
N VAL A 146 -7.56 -10.79 -21.25
CA VAL A 146 -8.10 -12.01 -20.61
C VAL A 146 -6.99 -12.74 -19.88
#